data_AF-A0A099TZK6-F1
#
_entry.id   AF-A0A099TZK6-F1
#
_cell.length_a   1.000
_cell.length_b   1.000
_cell.length_c   1.000
_cell.angle_alpha   90.00
_cell.angle_beta   90.00
_cell.angle_gamma   90.00
#
_symmetry.space_group_name_H-M   'P 1'
#
loop_
_entity.id
_entity.type
_entity.pdbx_description
1 polymer ?
#
loop_
_entity_poly.entity_id
_entity_poly.type
_entity_poly.pdbx_seq_one_letter_code
_entity_poly.pdbx_strand_id
1 'polypeptide(L)'
;MDYNHIIQHYIIPQLKIIESKKQEIPQNMLGRMLAYSCFMPRLSDIAYLYENFRCMEKDDFIFAHKGLCISPSDVSKLLQDCNVLHKALNDDLNNETLCVLLDSVDTYIPFYASRDNFLTSNKNSSNSTISNSPSATINTNSSLEEYTLPDCIGILRRLSSAFIAQGGVILDSYQILESAIAGADMVIIDVTLLRSYALFACLIKEGLADISSLDLASDDIFSNHARLDSNIINKVLSIPINPKNYKHKNILLDNLNNLISLATNLGLVPIIRIQAKEDLALLLGLKQAIDCVIVPTNLISLLPNSYLIFSYASYFNDKNLNNTNVDLEMNSKFKQFCLDNPGVDMVIESIVN
;
A
#
# COMPACT_ATOMS: atom_id res chain seq x y z
N MET A 1 8.29 -16.38 -1.74
CA MET A 1 7.07 -15.75 -1.20
C MET A 1 6.08 -16.83 -0.82
N ASP A 2 5.49 -16.71 0.36
CA ASP A 2 4.39 -17.57 0.80
C ASP A 2 3.06 -16.95 0.38
N TYR A 3 2.56 -17.37 -0.78
CA TYR A 3 1.29 -16.86 -1.32
C TYR A 3 0.08 -17.26 -0.48
N ASN A 4 0.13 -18.39 0.25
CA ASN A 4 -0.96 -18.80 1.13
C ASN A 4 -1.13 -17.80 2.26
N HIS A 5 -0.02 -17.41 2.89
CA HIS A 5 -0.05 -16.40 3.93
C HIS A 5 -0.60 -15.07 3.41
N ILE A 6 -0.13 -14.59 2.25
CA ILE A 6 -0.61 -13.33 1.68
C ILE A 6 -2.11 -13.38 1.38
N ILE A 7 -2.58 -14.48 0.77
CA ILE A 7 -3.99 -14.66 0.43
C ILE A 7 -4.86 -14.67 1.69
N GLN A 8 -4.44 -15.43 2.71
CA GLN A 8 -5.20 -15.57 3.94
C GLN A 8 -5.27 -14.29 4.78
N HIS A 9 -4.16 -13.57 4.89
CA HIS A 9 -4.04 -12.43 5.79
C HIS A 9 -4.36 -11.08 5.15
N TYR A 10 -4.23 -10.96 3.82
CA TYR A 10 -4.42 -9.68 3.13
C TYR A 10 -5.54 -9.75 2.09
N ILE A 11 -5.52 -10.74 1.20
CA ILE A 11 -6.46 -10.76 0.07
C ILE A 11 -7.90 -11.08 0.52
N ILE A 12 -8.10 -12.16 1.28
CA ILE A 12 -9.44 -12.58 1.72
C ILE A 12 -10.10 -11.52 2.63
N PRO A 13 -9.42 -10.98 3.67
CA PRO A 13 -9.99 -9.91 4.48
C PRO A 13 -10.37 -8.70 3.65
N GLN A 14 -9.50 -8.28 2.72
CA GLN A 14 -9.77 -7.13 1.88
C GLN A 14 -10.98 -7.34 0.95
N LEU A 15 -11.12 -8.53 0.35
CA LEU A 15 -12.30 -8.84 -0.47
C LEU A 15 -13.60 -8.79 0.35
N LYS A 16 -13.59 -9.26 1.59
CA LYS A 16 -14.76 -9.15 2.49
C LYS A 16 -15.10 -7.69 2.80
N ILE A 17 -14.09 -6.85 3.04
CA ILE A 17 -14.29 -5.42 3.29
C ILE A 17 -14.89 -4.74 2.05
N ILE A 18 -14.33 -4.99 0.86
CA ILE A 18 -14.82 -4.43 -0.41
C ILE A 18 -16.28 -4.85 -0.65
N GLU A 19 -16.61 -6.12 -0.43
CA GLU A 19 -17.96 -6.64 -0.64
C GLU A 19 -18.97 -5.97 0.32
N SER A 20 -18.62 -5.86 1.61
CA SER A 20 -19.44 -5.15 2.60
C SER A 20 -19.69 -3.69 2.17
N LYS A 21 -18.62 -2.99 1.75
CA LYS A 21 -18.72 -1.61 1.29
C LYS A 21 -19.58 -1.47 0.04
N LYS A 22 -19.46 -2.38 -0.93
CA LYS A 22 -20.30 -2.38 -2.16
C LYS A 22 -21.78 -2.58 -1.85
N GLN A 23 -22.12 -3.29 -0.77
CA GLN A 23 -23.51 -3.44 -0.31
C GLN A 23 -24.05 -2.16 0.32
N GLU A 24 -23.21 -1.42 1.05
CA GLU A 24 -23.58 -0.14 1.67
C GLU A 24 -23.65 1.00 0.65
N ILE A 25 -22.62 1.13 -0.19
CA ILE A 25 -22.50 2.15 -1.23
C ILE A 25 -22.14 1.44 -2.55
N PRO A 26 -23.13 1.16 -3.40
CA PRO A 26 -22.88 0.55 -4.70
C PRO A 26 -21.93 1.38 -5.58
N GLN A 27 -21.11 0.72 -6.39
CA GLN A 27 -20.09 1.37 -7.21
C GLN A 27 -20.63 2.48 -8.14
N ASN A 28 -21.84 2.31 -8.67
CA ASN A 28 -22.49 3.33 -9.49
C ASN A 28 -22.86 4.59 -8.68
N MET A 29 -23.19 4.45 -7.40
CA MET A 29 -23.42 5.55 -6.47
C MET A 29 -22.10 6.23 -6.14
N LEU A 30 -21.04 5.46 -5.91
CA LEU A 30 -19.69 5.97 -5.70
C LEU A 30 -19.21 6.82 -6.89
N GLY A 31 -19.42 6.34 -8.12
CA GLY A 31 -19.13 7.11 -9.33
C GLY A 31 -19.90 8.43 -9.45
N ARG A 32 -21.12 8.51 -8.91
CA ARG A 32 -21.88 9.77 -8.83
C ARG A 32 -21.33 10.69 -7.75
N MET A 33 -20.89 10.16 -6.62
CA MET A 33 -20.26 10.94 -5.55
C MET A 33 -18.98 11.63 -6.03
N LEU A 34 -18.21 10.97 -6.90
CA LEU A 34 -17.03 11.56 -7.52
C LEU A 34 -17.35 12.87 -8.27
N ALA A 35 -18.50 12.96 -8.95
CA ALA A 35 -18.93 14.18 -9.64
C ALA A 35 -19.18 15.37 -8.69
N TYR A 36 -19.37 15.09 -7.39
CA TYR A 36 -19.52 16.08 -6.33
C TYR A 36 -18.28 16.19 -5.42
N SER A 37 -17.19 15.49 -5.77
CA SER A 37 -15.93 15.61 -5.02
C SER A 37 -15.41 17.04 -5.12
N CYS A 38 -15.05 17.62 -3.97
CA CYS A 38 -14.41 18.93 -3.93
C CYS A 38 -12.90 18.87 -4.22
N PHE A 39 -12.33 17.67 -4.33
CA PHE A 39 -10.92 17.47 -4.58
C PHE A 39 -10.68 17.24 -6.07
N MET A 40 -10.00 18.19 -6.71
CA MET A 40 -9.52 18.00 -8.08
C MET A 40 -8.15 17.28 -8.07
N PRO A 41 -7.91 16.36 -9.03
CA PRO A 41 -6.60 15.77 -9.21
C PRO A 41 -5.53 16.84 -9.48
N ARG A 42 -4.38 16.79 -8.81
CA ARG A 42 -3.29 17.77 -8.99
C ARG A 42 -2.21 17.35 -9.99
N LEU A 43 -2.11 16.05 -10.25
CA LEU A 43 -1.00 15.44 -11.00
C LEU A 43 -1.46 14.85 -12.35
N SER A 44 -2.55 15.36 -12.92
CA SER A 44 -3.07 14.87 -14.21
C SER A 44 -2.22 15.28 -15.40
N ASP A 45 -1.37 16.31 -15.27
CA ASP A 45 -0.41 16.71 -16.28
C ASP A 45 0.94 16.02 -16.04
N ILE A 46 1.38 15.24 -17.03
CA ILE A 46 2.64 14.51 -16.99
C ILE A 46 3.85 15.45 -16.90
N ALA A 47 3.79 16.64 -17.53
CA ALA A 47 4.89 17.59 -17.46
C ALA A 47 5.03 18.13 -16.04
N TYR A 48 3.89 18.47 -15.41
CA TYR A 48 3.85 18.91 -14.02
C TYR A 48 4.30 17.80 -13.06
N LEU A 49 3.93 16.55 -13.29
CA LEU A 49 4.40 15.40 -12.51
C LEU A 49 5.93 15.32 -12.52
N TYR A 50 6.56 15.38 -13.70
CA TYR A 50 8.02 15.30 -13.81
C TYR A 50 8.69 16.56 -13.25
N GLU A 51 8.13 17.75 -13.45
CA GLU A 51 8.66 19.01 -12.87
C GLU A 51 8.73 18.94 -11.34
N ASN A 52 7.74 18.30 -10.69
CA ASN A 52 7.67 18.23 -9.24
C ASN A 52 8.45 17.06 -8.64
N PHE A 53 8.57 15.92 -9.32
CA PHE A 53 9.14 14.69 -8.76
C PHE A 53 10.50 14.31 -9.33
N ARG A 54 10.86 14.74 -10.54
CA ARG A 54 12.18 14.39 -11.11
C ARG A 54 13.24 15.11 -10.29
N CYS A 55 14.19 14.34 -9.77
CA CYS A 55 15.30 14.95 -9.03
C CYS A 55 16.05 15.94 -9.94
N MET A 56 16.23 17.16 -9.44
CA MET A 56 16.98 18.22 -10.13
C MET A 56 18.45 18.18 -9.68
N GLU A 57 19.38 18.29 -10.64
CA GLU A 57 20.79 18.54 -10.35
C GLU A 57 20.94 19.97 -9.81
N LYS A 58 21.43 20.12 -8.59
CA LYS A 58 21.77 21.43 -8.02
C LYS A 58 23.18 21.38 -7.43
N ASP A 59 24.03 22.28 -7.90
CA ASP A 59 25.40 22.46 -7.39
C ASP A 59 26.24 21.17 -7.39
N ASP A 60 26.21 20.40 -8.49
CA ASP A 60 26.86 19.10 -8.68
C ASP A 60 26.35 17.94 -7.80
N PHE A 61 25.25 18.14 -7.06
CA PHE A 61 24.59 17.11 -6.27
C PHE A 61 23.15 16.85 -6.73
N ILE A 62 22.81 15.56 -6.82
CA ILE A 62 21.47 15.05 -7.12
C ILE A 62 20.81 14.73 -5.77
N PHE A 63 19.80 15.53 -5.38
CA PHE A 63 19.04 15.29 -4.15
C PHE A 63 17.64 14.79 -4.47
N ALA A 64 17.43 13.49 -4.25
CA ALA A 64 16.10 12.89 -4.33
C ALA A 64 15.13 13.61 -3.39
N HIS A 65 13.87 13.70 -3.79
CA HIS A 65 12.81 14.22 -2.93
C HIS A 65 12.59 13.30 -1.73
N LYS A 66 12.04 13.87 -0.65
CA LYS A 66 11.66 13.11 0.53
C LYS A 66 10.17 12.76 0.47
N GLY A 67 9.88 11.48 0.63
CA GLY A 67 8.52 10.95 0.81
C GLY A 67 8.35 10.39 2.22
N LEU A 68 7.15 10.51 2.78
CA LEU A 68 6.82 10.02 4.11
C LEU A 68 5.79 8.90 4.04
N CYS A 69 6.15 7.69 4.44
CA CYS A 69 5.23 6.57 4.59
C CYS A 69 4.69 6.53 6.02
N ILE A 70 3.36 6.61 6.16
CA ILE A 70 2.68 6.63 7.44
C ILE A 70 1.44 5.73 7.40
N SER A 71 1.18 5.02 8.49
CA SER A 71 -0.01 4.19 8.62
C SER A 71 -1.27 5.03 8.91
N PRO A 72 -2.47 4.58 8.51
CA PRO A 72 -3.72 5.27 8.89
C PRO A 72 -3.92 5.36 10.41
N SER A 73 -3.44 4.38 11.17
CA SER A 73 -3.51 4.40 12.64
C SER A 73 -2.56 5.43 13.23
N ASP A 74 -1.37 5.63 12.66
CA ASP A 74 -0.46 6.69 13.10
C ASP A 74 -0.94 8.08 12.70
N VAL A 75 -1.56 8.23 11.52
CA VAL A 75 -2.29 9.47 11.18
C VAL A 75 -3.38 9.72 12.21
N SER A 76 -4.16 8.70 12.58
CA SER A 76 -5.22 8.85 13.59
C SER A 76 -4.68 9.34 14.93
N LYS A 77 -3.55 8.79 15.39
CA LYS A 77 -2.86 9.25 16.62
C LYS A 77 -2.38 10.69 16.49
N LEU A 78 -1.75 11.04 15.35
CA LEU A 78 -1.29 12.41 15.10
C LEU A 78 -2.45 13.41 15.10
N LEU A 79 -3.58 13.05 14.48
CA LEU A 79 -4.77 13.90 14.41
C LEU A 79 -5.43 14.14 15.76
N GLN A 80 -5.30 13.20 16.70
CA GLN A 80 -5.85 13.34 18.05
C GLN A 80 -5.04 14.31 18.92
N ASP A 81 -3.76 14.51 18.61
CA ASP A 81 -2.92 15.48 19.28
C ASP A 81 -2.77 16.73 18.40
N CYS A 82 -3.77 17.62 18.44
CA CYS A 82 -3.81 18.84 17.60
C CYS A 82 -2.54 19.69 17.68
N ASN A 83 -1.83 19.68 18.81
CA ASN A 83 -0.58 20.42 18.98
C ASN A 83 0.57 19.73 18.26
N VAL A 84 0.64 18.39 18.33
CA VAL A 84 1.61 17.60 17.58
C VAL A 84 1.30 17.59 16.10
N LEU A 85 0.03 17.60 15.68
CA LEU A 85 -0.31 17.65 14.26
C LEU A 85 0.17 18.94 13.60
N HIS A 86 -0.16 20.09 14.19
CA HIS A 86 0.31 21.37 13.65
C HIS A 86 1.83 21.48 13.68
N LYS A 87 2.48 20.88 14.69
CA LYS A 87 3.93 20.85 14.77
C LYS A 87 4.54 19.88 13.76
N ALA A 88 4.09 18.65 13.65
CA ALA A 88 4.60 17.65 12.71
C ALA A 88 4.30 18.02 11.25
N LEU A 89 3.11 18.57 10.96
CA LEU A 89 2.77 19.02 9.60
C LEU A 89 3.50 20.31 9.19
N ASN A 90 3.98 21.13 10.14
CA ASN A 90 4.72 22.36 9.81
C ASN A 90 6.25 22.25 10.03
N ASP A 91 6.71 21.47 11.02
CA ASP A 91 8.11 21.28 11.41
C ASP A 91 8.71 19.97 10.83
N ASP A 92 7.94 18.87 10.65
CA ASP A 92 8.45 17.60 10.07
C ASP A 92 8.13 17.46 8.58
N LEU A 93 6.94 17.88 8.15
CA LEU A 93 6.66 18.27 6.77
C LEU A 93 7.23 19.67 6.51
N ASN A 94 8.52 19.82 6.82
CA ASN A 94 9.36 20.86 6.23
C ASN A 94 9.08 20.91 4.72
N ASN A 95 9.35 22.06 4.09
CA ASN A 95 9.28 22.28 2.64
C ASN A 95 9.99 21.21 1.76
N GLU A 96 10.62 20.21 2.37
CA GLU A 96 11.32 19.08 1.77
C GLU A 96 10.44 17.84 1.52
N THR A 97 9.39 17.58 2.33
CA THR A 97 8.53 16.41 2.15
C THR A 97 7.51 16.67 1.04
N LEU A 98 7.77 16.09 -0.12
CA LEU A 98 6.96 16.29 -1.33
C LEU A 98 5.67 15.44 -1.31
N CYS A 99 5.74 14.24 -0.75
CA CYS A 99 4.67 13.24 -0.84
C CYS A 99 4.48 12.47 0.47
N VAL A 100 3.23 12.22 0.84
CA VAL A 100 2.82 11.33 1.92
C VAL A 100 2.20 10.06 1.33
N LEU A 101 2.76 8.91 1.68
CA LEU A 101 2.29 7.58 1.31
C LEU A 101 1.50 7.02 2.49
N LEU A 102 0.19 6.89 2.32
CA LEU A 102 -0.69 6.27 3.30
C LEU A 102 -0.75 4.77 3.06
N ASP A 103 0.15 4.05 3.71
CA ASP A 103 0.24 2.60 3.56
C ASP A 103 0.02 1.92 4.91
N SER A 104 -0.78 0.87 4.95
CA SER A 104 -0.87 0.03 6.15
C SER A 104 0.47 -0.68 6.31
N VAL A 105 1.29 -0.22 7.26
CA VAL A 105 2.69 -0.66 7.49
C VAL A 105 2.82 -2.18 7.62
N ASP A 106 1.74 -2.88 8.03
CA ASP A 106 1.67 -4.34 8.07
C ASP A 106 1.75 -5.02 6.70
N THR A 107 1.61 -4.29 5.59
CA THR A 107 1.77 -4.82 4.22
C THR A 107 3.21 -4.93 3.76
N TYR A 108 4.18 -4.53 4.59
CA TYR A 108 5.59 -4.82 4.34
C TYR A 108 5.81 -6.33 4.50
N ILE A 109 5.50 -7.10 3.46
CA ILE A 109 5.82 -8.54 3.38
C ILE A 109 7.35 -8.61 3.50
N PRO A 110 7.90 -9.06 4.64
CA PRO A 110 9.31 -8.84 4.92
C PRO A 110 10.17 -9.55 3.88
N PHE A 111 11.03 -8.76 3.24
CA PHE A 111 11.98 -9.16 2.20
C PHE A 111 13.03 -10.20 2.66
N TYR A 112 13.02 -10.57 3.96
CA TYR A 112 14.15 -11.24 4.63
C TYR A 112 13.81 -12.48 5.47
N ALA A 113 12.69 -13.16 5.24
CA ALA A 113 12.59 -14.55 5.72
C ALA A 113 13.28 -15.50 4.73
N SER A 114 14.61 -15.38 4.59
CA SER A 114 15.39 -16.58 4.33
C SER A 114 15.04 -17.57 5.43
N ARG A 115 14.65 -18.77 5.03
CA ARG A 115 13.80 -19.72 5.77
C ARG A 115 14.42 -20.30 7.06
N ASP A 116 15.57 -19.78 7.50
CA ASP A 116 16.47 -20.49 8.40
C ASP A 116 16.39 -20.07 9.88
N ASN A 117 15.73 -18.95 10.24
CA ASN A 117 15.76 -18.46 11.64
C ASN A 117 14.42 -18.47 12.40
N PHE A 118 13.31 -18.95 11.82
CA PHE A 118 11.99 -18.85 12.47
C PHE A 118 11.59 -20.06 13.34
N LEU A 119 12.52 -20.98 13.63
CA LEU A 119 12.25 -22.21 14.40
C LEU A 119 12.92 -22.25 15.79
N THR A 120 13.18 -21.13 16.47
CA THR A 120 13.62 -21.19 17.88
C THR A 120 13.23 -19.96 18.71
N SER A 121 11.95 -19.82 19.05
CA SER A 121 11.44 -19.15 20.27
C SER A 121 9.90 -19.14 20.18
N ASN A 122 9.13 -19.91 20.92
CA ASN A 122 8.92 -19.71 22.35
C ASN A 122 8.28 -20.97 22.95
N LYS A 123 8.97 -21.59 23.91
CA LYS A 123 8.38 -22.43 24.95
C LYS A 123 8.68 -21.74 26.28
N ASN A 124 7.65 -21.72 27.13
CA ASN A 124 7.68 -21.44 28.57
C ASN A 124 7.52 -19.97 29.00
N SER A 125 6.36 -19.63 29.53
CA SER A 125 6.26 -19.21 30.94
C SER A 125 4.85 -19.43 31.47
N SER A 126 4.81 -20.02 32.66
CA SER A 126 3.64 -20.45 33.41
C SER A 126 3.34 -19.49 34.56
N ASN A 127 2.04 -19.34 34.85
CA ASN A 127 1.41 -19.07 36.16
C ASN A 127 1.95 -17.93 37.04
N SER A 128 1.10 -16.92 37.26
CA SER A 128 1.05 -16.22 38.54
C SER A 128 -0.37 -15.84 38.95
N THR A 129 -0.55 -15.87 40.26
CA THR A 129 -1.75 -16.01 41.08
C THR A 129 -2.60 -14.75 41.17
N ILE A 130 -3.91 -14.96 41.32
CA ILE A 130 -4.96 -13.96 41.53
C ILE A 130 -4.89 -13.41 42.96
N SER A 131 -4.87 -12.09 43.12
CA SER A 131 -5.23 -11.40 44.37
C SER A 131 -6.15 -10.23 44.05
N ASN A 132 -7.40 -10.32 44.54
CA ASN A 132 -8.46 -9.33 44.36
C ASN A 132 -8.31 -8.18 45.36
N SER A 133 -8.34 -6.94 44.87
CA SER A 133 -8.70 -5.75 45.63
C SER A 133 -9.58 -4.82 44.77
N PRO A 134 -10.71 -4.29 45.29
CA PRO A 134 -11.60 -3.46 44.51
C PRO A 134 -11.14 -2.00 44.62
N SER A 135 -10.43 -1.53 43.60
CA SER A 135 -10.24 -0.10 43.37
C SER A 135 -11.06 0.27 42.15
N ALA A 136 -12.07 1.10 42.35
CA ALA A 136 -12.90 1.67 41.28
C ALA A 136 -12.03 2.53 40.36
N THR A 137 -11.43 1.89 39.36
CA THR A 137 -10.84 2.55 38.21
C THR A 137 -11.99 2.85 37.27
N ILE A 138 -12.26 4.14 37.07
CA ILE A 138 -13.17 4.61 36.04
C ILE A 138 -12.52 4.21 34.71
N ASN A 139 -12.97 3.10 34.13
CA ASN A 139 -12.65 2.69 32.77
C ASN A 139 -13.24 3.73 31.82
N THR A 140 -12.48 4.79 31.54
CA THR A 140 -12.67 5.64 30.36
C THR A 140 -12.02 4.95 29.16
N ASN A 141 -12.44 3.72 28.88
CA ASN A 141 -12.23 3.11 27.57
C ASN A 141 -13.28 3.73 26.65
N SER A 142 -13.14 5.01 26.34
CA SER A 142 -13.74 5.53 25.11
C SER A 142 -13.08 4.74 23.98
N SER A 143 -13.81 3.81 23.38
CA SER A 143 -13.43 3.18 22.12
C SER A 143 -13.22 4.30 21.13
N LEU A 144 -11.97 4.74 20.99
CA LEU A 144 -11.59 5.79 20.07
C LEU A 144 -11.98 5.31 18.66
N GLU A 145 -12.82 6.07 17.99
CA GLU A 145 -13.14 5.81 16.59
C GLU A 145 -11.84 5.99 15.79
N GLU A 146 -11.31 4.90 15.26
CA GLU A 146 -10.18 4.94 14.34
C GLU A 146 -10.64 5.55 13.01
N TYR A 147 -9.89 6.54 12.50
CA TYR A 147 -10.22 7.13 11.19
C TYR A 147 -10.00 6.10 10.09
N THR A 148 -10.93 6.05 9.13
CA THR A 148 -10.75 5.19 7.97
C THR A 148 -9.68 5.76 7.03
N LEU A 149 -9.12 4.92 6.15
CA LEU A 149 -8.13 5.38 5.17
C LEU A 149 -8.65 6.56 4.30
N PRO A 150 -9.88 6.54 3.75
CA PRO A 150 -10.47 7.71 3.08
C PRO A 150 -10.53 8.97 3.95
N ASP A 151 -10.83 8.85 5.25
CA ASP A 151 -10.86 9.98 6.16
C ASP A 151 -9.47 10.58 6.32
N CYS A 152 -8.45 9.74 6.51
CA CYS A 152 -7.06 10.16 6.60
C CYS A 152 -6.60 10.90 5.33
N ILE A 153 -6.95 10.40 4.14
CA ILE A 153 -6.66 11.07 2.87
C ILE A 153 -7.33 12.45 2.83
N GLY A 154 -8.64 12.51 3.10
CA GLY A 154 -9.40 13.76 3.02
C GLY A 154 -8.93 14.81 4.04
N ILE A 155 -8.49 14.38 5.22
CA ILE A 155 -7.94 15.27 6.25
C ILE A 155 -6.56 15.78 5.83
N LEU A 156 -5.63 14.89 5.46
CA LEU A 156 -4.30 15.29 4.99
C LEU A 156 -4.39 16.22 3.78
N ARG A 157 -5.35 15.98 2.88
CA ARG A 157 -5.57 16.81 1.70
C ARG A 157 -5.98 18.24 2.04
N ARG A 158 -6.65 18.44 3.17
CA ARG A 158 -7.07 19.78 3.65
C ARG A 158 -5.99 20.47 4.47
N LEU A 159 -5.14 19.69 5.13
CA LEU A 159 -4.17 20.20 6.11
C LEU A 159 -2.75 20.29 5.57
N SER A 160 -2.44 19.64 4.44
CA SER A 160 -1.10 19.61 3.85
C SER A 160 -1.12 19.95 2.36
N SER A 161 -0.05 20.60 1.91
CA SER A 161 0.23 20.79 0.48
C SER A 161 0.88 19.57 -0.16
N ALA A 162 1.40 18.62 0.61
CA ALA A 162 2.07 17.42 0.09
C ALA A 162 1.13 16.60 -0.81
N PHE A 163 1.68 15.94 -1.82
CA PHE A 163 0.92 14.98 -2.62
C PHE A 163 0.58 13.75 -1.78
N ILE A 164 -0.59 13.15 -2.01
CA ILE A 164 -1.06 12.02 -1.21
C ILE A 164 -1.16 10.79 -2.10
N ALA A 165 -0.38 9.77 -1.77
CA ALA A 165 -0.42 8.47 -2.41
C ALA A 165 -1.14 7.47 -1.50
N GLN A 166 -2.23 6.87 -1.97
CA GLN A 166 -2.87 5.79 -1.25
C GLN A 166 -2.14 4.47 -1.51
N GLY A 167 -1.65 3.84 -0.44
CA GLY A 167 -1.12 2.48 -0.42
C GLY A 167 -2.13 1.43 0.04
N GLY A 168 -1.64 0.27 0.45
CA GLY A 168 -2.43 -0.86 0.92
C GLY A 168 -2.83 -1.88 -0.15
N VAL A 169 -3.82 -2.70 0.19
CA VAL A 169 -4.26 -3.84 -0.63
C VAL A 169 -5.30 -3.36 -1.66
N ILE A 170 -4.85 -2.89 -2.84
CA ILE A 170 -5.74 -2.48 -3.94
C ILE A 170 -5.97 -3.64 -4.91
N LEU A 171 -7.21 -4.15 -4.96
CA LEU A 171 -7.60 -5.33 -5.75
C LEU A 171 -8.68 -5.03 -6.80
N ASP A 172 -9.49 -3.99 -6.56
CA ASP A 172 -10.70 -3.69 -7.33
C ASP A 172 -10.82 -2.18 -7.63
N SER A 173 -11.43 -1.88 -8.78
CA SER A 173 -11.83 -0.54 -9.23
C SER A 173 -12.56 0.31 -8.19
N TYR A 174 -13.35 -0.32 -7.31
CA TYR A 174 -14.07 0.33 -6.23
C TYR A 174 -13.12 1.11 -5.32
N GLN A 175 -11.97 0.54 -4.99
CA GLN A 175 -11.00 1.16 -4.10
C GLN A 175 -10.32 2.36 -4.76
N ILE A 176 -10.06 2.29 -6.07
CA ILE A 176 -9.52 3.41 -6.86
C ILE A 176 -10.52 4.59 -6.87
N LEU A 177 -11.82 4.29 -7.00
CA LEU A 177 -12.87 5.30 -6.90
C LEU A 177 -12.94 5.92 -5.49
N GLU A 178 -12.83 5.10 -4.43
CA GLU A 178 -12.75 5.61 -3.06
C GLU A 178 -11.55 6.56 -2.88
N SER A 179 -10.38 6.20 -3.41
CA SER A 179 -9.17 7.04 -3.39
C SER A 179 -9.41 8.40 -4.04
N ALA A 180 -10.00 8.40 -5.24
CA ALA A 180 -10.27 9.62 -5.98
C ALA A 180 -11.25 10.55 -5.24
N ILE A 181 -12.31 9.98 -4.67
CA ILE A 181 -13.31 10.73 -3.90
C ILE A 181 -12.71 11.31 -2.63
N ALA A 182 -11.83 10.55 -1.96
CA ALA A 182 -11.14 11.00 -0.77
C ALA A 182 -10.11 12.12 -1.05
N GLY A 183 -9.70 12.30 -2.30
CA GLY A 183 -8.79 13.36 -2.72
C GLY A 183 -7.31 12.94 -2.79
N ALA A 184 -7.05 11.64 -2.99
CA ALA A 184 -5.71 11.16 -3.29
C ALA A 184 -5.21 11.75 -4.63
N ASP A 185 -3.89 11.91 -4.76
CA ASP A 185 -3.26 12.27 -6.04
C ASP A 185 -2.71 11.05 -6.77
N MET A 186 -2.37 10.01 -6.00
CA MET A 186 -1.71 8.81 -6.51
C MET A 186 -2.24 7.55 -5.83
N VAL A 187 -2.07 6.42 -6.49
CA VAL A 187 -2.44 5.09 -5.97
C VAL A 187 -1.30 4.13 -6.18
N ILE A 188 -0.92 3.40 -5.13
CA ILE A 188 0.17 2.42 -5.18
C ILE A 188 -0.44 1.04 -5.42
N ILE A 189 -0.11 0.45 -6.56
CA ILE A 189 -0.56 -0.89 -6.94
C ILE A 189 0.60 -1.85 -6.72
N ASP A 190 0.48 -2.69 -5.68
CA ASP A 190 1.47 -3.72 -5.36
C ASP A 190 1.27 -4.98 -6.21
N VAL A 191 2.27 -5.27 -7.04
CA VAL A 191 2.25 -6.40 -7.98
C VAL A 191 2.22 -7.74 -7.25
N THR A 192 2.85 -7.86 -6.08
CA THR A 192 2.85 -9.07 -5.26
C THR A 192 1.45 -9.36 -4.72
N LEU A 193 0.75 -8.35 -4.22
CA LEU A 193 -0.64 -8.49 -3.75
C LEU A 193 -1.57 -8.84 -4.90
N LEU A 194 -1.44 -8.15 -6.03
CA LEU A 194 -2.29 -8.41 -7.20
C LEU A 194 -2.04 -9.80 -7.81
N ARG A 195 -0.79 -10.28 -7.79
CA ARG A 195 -0.43 -11.65 -8.18
C ARG A 195 -1.05 -12.68 -7.23
N SER A 196 -1.00 -12.42 -5.93
CA SER A 196 -1.62 -13.27 -4.91
C SER A 196 -3.13 -13.37 -5.12
N TYR A 197 -3.77 -12.25 -5.45
CA TYR A 197 -5.18 -12.21 -5.84
C TYR A 197 -5.47 -12.99 -7.13
N ALA A 198 -4.67 -12.82 -8.18
CA ALA A 198 -4.85 -13.55 -9.43
C ALA A 198 -4.71 -15.07 -9.24
N LEU A 199 -3.76 -15.51 -8.39
CA LEU A 199 -3.62 -16.91 -7.99
C LEU A 199 -4.85 -17.40 -7.23
N PHE A 200 -5.34 -16.63 -6.27
CA PHE A 200 -6.56 -16.94 -5.52
C PHE A 200 -7.78 -17.10 -6.45
N ALA A 201 -7.95 -16.22 -7.43
CA ALA A 201 -9.00 -16.32 -8.42
C ALA A 201 -8.91 -17.61 -9.26
N CYS A 202 -7.70 -18.03 -9.66
CA CYS A 202 -7.50 -19.32 -10.33
C CYS A 202 -7.90 -20.50 -9.42
N LEU A 203 -7.48 -20.49 -8.15
CA LEU A 203 -7.78 -21.57 -7.21
C LEU A 203 -9.27 -21.71 -6.94
N ILE A 204 -10.00 -20.59 -6.80
CA ILE A 204 -11.46 -20.63 -6.67
C ILE A 204 -12.07 -21.27 -7.91
N LYS A 205 -11.64 -20.86 -9.11
CA LYS A 205 -12.18 -21.40 -10.36
C LYS A 205 -11.96 -22.91 -10.48
N GLU A 206 -10.78 -23.40 -10.10
CA GLU A 206 -10.49 -24.84 -10.09
C GLU A 206 -11.27 -25.57 -8.99
N GLY A 207 -11.33 -25.02 -7.78
CA GLY A 207 -12.06 -25.61 -6.67
C GLY A 207 -13.58 -25.68 -6.88
N LEU A 208 -14.13 -24.74 -7.67
CA LEU A 208 -15.54 -24.71 -8.10
C LEU A 208 -15.81 -25.62 -9.30
N ALA A 209 -14.81 -25.91 -10.15
CA ALA A 209 -15.00 -26.85 -11.27
C ALA A 209 -15.33 -28.28 -10.79
N ASP A 210 -14.85 -28.66 -9.59
CA ASP A 210 -15.26 -29.89 -8.91
C ASP A 210 -16.73 -29.87 -8.43
N ILE A 211 -17.31 -28.68 -8.26
CA ILE A 211 -18.70 -28.47 -7.83
C ILE A 211 -19.54 -28.26 -9.10
N SER A 212 -19.69 -29.32 -9.86
CA SER A 212 -20.20 -29.36 -11.24
C SER A 212 -21.71 -29.04 -11.40
N SER A 213 -22.22 -27.95 -10.81
CA SER A 213 -23.62 -27.51 -10.99
C SER A 213 -23.85 -26.00 -11.05
N LEU A 214 -22.81 -25.16 -11.07
CA LEU A 214 -22.98 -23.71 -11.30
C LEU A 214 -22.37 -23.29 -12.64
N ASP A 215 -23.24 -23.03 -13.62
CA ASP A 215 -22.94 -22.29 -14.85
C ASP A 215 -22.54 -20.85 -14.49
N LEU A 216 -21.25 -20.63 -14.22
CA LEU A 216 -20.69 -19.29 -14.01
C LEU A 216 -19.92 -18.88 -15.26
N ALA A 217 -20.55 -18.06 -16.09
CA ALA A 217 -19.88 -17.37 -17.19
C ALA A 217 -18.70 -16.54 -16.66
N SER A 218 -17.62 -16.46 -17.44
CA SER A 218 -16.32 -15.90 -17.06
C SER A 218 -16.34 -14.44 -16.61
N ASP A 219 -17.41 -13.72 -16.95
CA ASP A 219 -17.46 -12.26 -16.83
C ASP A 219 -18.12 -11.81 -15.52
N ASP A 220 -18.79 -12.74 -14.80
CA ASP A 220 -19.50 -12.51 -13.54
C ASP A 220 -18.94 -13.33 -12.36
N ILE A 221 -17.71 -13.85 -12.50
CA ILE A 221 -17.05 -14.60 -11.43
C ILE A 221 -16.97 -13.75 -10.14
N PHE A 222 -16.92 -12.42 -10.28
CA PHE A 222 -16.68 -11.48 -9.18
C PHE A 222 -17.95 -10.85 -8.57
N SER A 223 -19.06 -10.73 -9.32
CA SER A 223 -20.34 -10.24 -8.79
C SER A 223 -21.05 -11.27 -7.91
N ASN A 224 -20.67 -12.55 -8.03
CA ASN A 224 -21.17 -13.66 -7.21
C ASN A 224 -20.30 -13.95 -5.96
N HIS A 225 -19.31 -13.12 -5.64
CA HIS A 225 -18.45 -13.27 -4.46
C HIS A 225 -19.15 -13.00 -3.11
N ALA A 226 -20.43 -12.61 -3.12
CA ALA A 226 -21.29 -12.47 -1.94
C ALA A 226 -21.43 -13.76 -1.10
N ARG A 227 -20.89 -14.90 -1.56
CA ARG A 227 -20.80 -16.14 -0.79
C ARG A 227 -19.44 -16.82 -0.95
N LEU A 228 -18.36 -16.14 -0.59
CA LEU A 228 -17.13 -16.82 -0.18
C LEU A 228 -17.44 -17.64 1.09
N ASP A 229 -18.06 -18.82 0.90
CA ASP A 229 -18.33 -19.77 1.97
C ASP A 229 -16.99 -20.16 2.61
N SER A 230 -16.93 -20.08 3.94
CA SER A 230 -15.83 -20.54 4.77
C SER A 230 -15.33 -21.93 4.34
N ASN A 231 -16.22 -22.81 3.91
CA ASN A 231 -15.87 -24.15 3.41
C ASN A 231 -15.05 -24.10 2.12
N ILE A 232 -15.44 -23.24 1.17
CA ILE A 232 -14.72 -23.06 -0.10
C ILE A 232 -13.35 -22.44 0.18
N ILE A 233 -13.29 -21.41 1.04
CA ILE A 233 -12.02 -20.80 1.45
C ILE A 233 -11.08 -21.85 2.05
N ASN A 234 -11.56 -22.64 3.00
CA ASN A 234 -10.74 -23.65 3.66
C ASN A 234 -10.24 -24.73 2.69
N LYS A 235 -11.09 -25.16 1.75
CA LYS A 235 -10.69 -26.09 0.67
C LYS A 235 -9.60 -25.46 -0.21
N VAL A 236 -9.80 -24.22 -0.66
CA VAL A 236 -8.83 -23.50 -1.49
C VAL A 236 -7.48 -23.31 -0.79
N LEU A 237 -7.49 -22.90 0.48
CA LEU A 237 -6.26 -22.66 1.26
C LEU A 237 -5.47 -23.94 1.57
N SER A 238 -6.10 -25.12 1.48
CA SER A 238 -5.42 -26.41 1.64
C SER A 238 -4.63 -26.85 0.40
N ILE A 239 -4.83 -26.21 -0.75
CA ILE A 239 -4.14 -26.54 -1.99
C ILE A 239 -2.76 -25.89 -1.97
N PRO A 240 -1.66 -26.64 -2.18
CA PRO A 240 -0.33 -26.04 -2.26
C PRO A 240 -0.22 -25.14 -3.50
N ILE A 241 0.08 -23.86 -3.27
CA ILE A 241 0.21 -22.88 -4.35
C ILE A 241 1.61 -22.96 -4.97
N ASN A 242 1.68 -23.50 -6.19
CA ASN A 242 2.81 -23.32 -7.08
C ASN A 242 2.42 -22.39 -8.23
N PRO A 243 2.88 -21.12 -8.25
CA PRO A 243 2.49 -20.15 -9.28
C PRO A 243 2.71 -20.62 -10.71
N LYS A 244 3.71 -21.49 -10.96
CA LYS A 244 4.01 -22.02 -12.29
C LYS A 244 2.88 -22.90 -12.85
N ASN A 245 2.03 -23.45 -11.99
CA ASN A 245 0.97 -24.37 -12.38
C ASN A 245 -0.31 -23.65 -12.82
N TYR A 246 -0.46 -22.35 -12.50
CA TYR A 246 -1.69 -21.61 -12.73
C TYR A 246 -1.54 -20.59 -13.87
N LYS A 247 -2.58 -20.46 -14.70
CA LYS A 247 -2.68 -19.44 -15.76
C LYS A 247 -3.02 -18.03 -15.22
N HIS A 248 -2.48 -17.68 -14.07
CA HIS A 248 -2.76 -16.44 -13.34
C HIS A 248 -2.19 -15.18 -14.02
N LYS A 249 -1.20 -15.32 -14.92
CA LYS A 249 -0.54 -14.18 -15.58
C LYS A 249 -1.50 -13.30 -16.37
N ASN A 250 -2.47 -13.91 -17.08
CA ASN A 250 -3.43 -13.13 -17.86
C ASN A 250 -4.37 -12.35 -16.94
N ILE A 251 -4.90 -13.01 -15.90
CA ILE A 251 -5.76 -12.36 -14.89
C ILE A 251 -5.02 -11.21 -14.20
N LEU A 252 -3.75 -11.43 -13.83
CA LEU A 252 -2.89 -10.40 -13.26
C LEU A 252 -2.74 -9.21 -14.19
N LEU A 253 -2.38 -9.45 -15.46
CA LEU A 253 -2.13 -8.39 -16.42
C LEU A 253 -3.41 -7.64 -16.79
N ASP A 254 -4.53 -8.33 -16.94
CA ASP A 254 -5.83 -7.72 -17.23
C ASP A 254 -6.28 -6.86 -16.06
N ASN A 255 -6.21 -7.36 -14.82
CA ASN A 255 -6.58 -6.57 -13.65
C ASN A 255 -5.66 -5.36 -13.47
N LEU A 256 -4.35 -5.54 -13.63
CA LEU A 256 -3.38 -4.45 -13.51
C LEU A 256 -3.67 -3.34 -14.53
N ASN A 257 -3.90 -3.70 -15.81
CA ASN A 257 -4.26 -2.73 -16.84
C ASN A 257 -5.59 -2.03 -16.55
N ASN A 258 -6.58 -2.73 -16.01
CA ASN A 258 -7.87 -2.13 -15.67
C ASN A 258 -7.73 -1.11 -14.53
N LEU A 259 -6.95 -1.42 -13.49
CA LEU A 259 -6.70 -0.52 -12.37
C LEU A 259 -5.92 0.72 -12.81
N ILE A 260 -4.86 0.55 -13.62
CA ILE A 260 -4.06 1.65 -14.18
C ILE A 260 -4.93 2.54 -15.06
N SER A 261 -5.73 1.93 -15.94
CA SER A 261 -6.65 2.64 -16.83
C SER A 261 -7.65 3.48 -16.05
N LEU A 262 -8.27 2.89 -15.03
CA LEU A 262 -9.21 3.62 -14.20
C LEU A 262 -8.52 4.77 -13.44
N ALA A 263 -7.39 4.51 -12.79
CA ALA A 263 -6.66 5.53 -12.03
C ALA A 263 -6.31 6.73 -12.92
N THR A 264 -5.73 6.47 -14.09
CA THR A 264 -5.35 7.49 -15.07
C THR A 264 -6.57 8.28 -15.57
N ASN A 265 -7.68 7.60 -15.88
CA ASN A 265 -8.93 8.26 -16.31
C ASN A 265 -9.54 9.14 -15.22
N LEU A 266 -9.25 8.86 -13.95
CA LEU A 266 -9.66 9.67 -12.80
C LEU A 266 -8.65 10.78 -12.47
N GLY A 267 -7.56 10.90 -13.22
CA GLY A 267 -6.50 11.88 -12.97
C GLY A 267 -5.55 11.50 -11.82
N LEU A 268 -5.63 10.27 -11.31
CA LEU A 268 -4.70 9.75 -10.32
C LEU A 268 -3.45 9.22 -11.03
N VAL A 269 -2.27 9.39 -10.42
CA VAL A 269 -1.04 8.78 -10.92
C VAL A 269 -0.91 7.37 -10.35
N PRO A 270 -0.93 6.32 -11.19
CA PRO A 270 -0.65 4.96 -10.74
C PRO A 270 0.85 4.80 -10.48
N ILE A 271 1.21 4.35 -9.28
CA ILE A 271 2.56 3.97 -8.90
C ILE A 271 2.62 2.45 -8.83
N ILE A 272 3.47 1.82 -9.64
CA ILE A 272 3.60 0.36 -9.60
C ILE A 272 4.70 -0.03 -8.63
N ARG A 273 4.32 -0.75 -7.56
CA ARG A 273 5.29 -1.31 -6.60
C ARG A 273 5.70 -2.70 -7.06
N ILE A 274 6.99 -2.86 -7.32
CA ILE A 274 7.61 -4.13 -7.69
C ILE A 274 8.51 -4.61 -6.56
N GLN A 275 8.61 -5.92 -6.38
CA GLN A 275 9.43 -6.52 -5.32
C GLN A 275 10.44 -7.51 -5.88
N ALA A 276 10.25 -8.02 -7.09
CA ALA A 276 11.11 -9.02 -7.67
C ALA A 276 11.46 -8.71 -9.13
N LYS A 277 12.58 -9.28 -9.62
CA LYS A 277 13.03 -9.09 -10.99
C LYS A 277 12.00 -9.58 -12.01
N GLU A 278 11.22 -10.60 -11.66
CA GLU A 278 10.15 -11.13 -12.49
C GLU A 278 9.02 -10.11 -12.73
N ASP A 279 8.85 -9.14 -11.83
CA ASP A 279 7.82 -8.11 -11.92
C ASP A 279 8.17 -7.07 -13.01
N LEU A 280 9.45 -6.88 -13.31
CA LEU A 280 9.91 -5.97 -14.38
C LEU A 280 9.36 -6.38 -15.75
N ALA A 281 9.23 -7.68 -16.00
CA ALA A 281 8.65 -8.18 -17.24
C ALA A 281 7.16 -7.82 -17.38
N LEU A 282 6.45 -7.59 -16.26
CA LEU A 282 5.05 -7.15 -16.29
C LEU A 282 4.93 -5.69 -16.72
N LEU A 283 5.90 -4.84 -16.35
CA LEU A 283 5.91 -3.42 -16.76
C LEU A 283 5.94 -3.28 -18.29
N LEU A 284 6.72 -4.15 -18.96
CA LEU A 284 6.80 -4.20 -20.43
C LEU A 284 5.49 -4.70 -21.09
N GLY A 285 4.64 -5.39 -20.34
CA GLY A 285 3.37 -5.95 -20.82
C GLY A 285 2.18 -5.01 -20.63
N LEU A 286 2.36 -3.85 -20.00
CA LEU A 286 1.28 -2.90 -19.75
C LEU A 286 0.79 -2.27 -21.06
N LYS A 287 -0.54 -2.13 -21.19
CA LYS A 287 -1.19 -1.46 -22.33
C LYS A 287 -1.08 0.06 -22.25
N GLN A 288 -0.92 0.58 -21.04
CA GLN A 288 -0.77 2.00 -20.77
C GLN A 288 0.61 2.27 -20.22
N ALA A 289 1.19 3.39 -20.63
CA ALA A 289 2.42 3.87 -20.05
C ALA A 289 2.19 4.20 -18.57
N ILE A 290 3.20 3.90 -17.76
CA ILE A 290 3.28 4.32 -16.37
C ILE A 290 4.53 5.17 -16.23
N ASP A 291 4.50 6.13 -15.32
CA ASP A 291 5.64 7.00 -15.07
C ASP A 291 6.33 6.66 -13.76
N CYS A 292 5.57 6.25 -12.74
CA CYS A 292 6.08 6.07 -11.38
C CYS A 292 6.21 4.60 -10.98
N VAL A 293 7.34 4.25 -10.37
CA VAL A 293 7.61 2.91 -9.85
C VAL A 293 8.20 2.97 -8.44
N ILE A 294 7.72 2.14 -7.52
CA ILE A 294 8.36 1.91 -6.22
C ILE A 294 9.12 0.60 -6.30
N VAL A 295 10.43 0.66 -6.08
CA VAL A 295 11.32 -0.48 -6.30
C VAL A 295 12.33 -0.63 -5.17
N PRO A 296 12.76 -1.85 -4.83
CA PRO A 296 13.85 -2.05 -3.88
C PRO A 296 15.19 -1.65 -4.51
N THR A 297 16.15 -1.25 -3.68
CA THR A 297 17.44 -0.68 -4.12
C THR A 297 18.21 -1.58 -5.08
N ASN A 298 18.15 -2.90 -4.87
CA ASN A 298 18.83 -3.88 -5.70
C ASN A 298 18.23 -4.02 -7.12
N LEU A 299 17.08 -3.41 -7.42
CA LEU A 299 16.44 -3.43 -8.73
C LEU A 299 16.51 -2.08 -9.47
N ILE A 300 16.99 -1.00 -8.83
CA ILE A 300 17.03 0.35 -9.41
C ILE A 300 17.80 0.35 -10.74
N SER A 301 18.98 -0.27 -10.78
CA SER A 301 19.85 -0.31 -11.96
C SER A 301 19.28 -1.08 -13.16
N LEU A 302 18.16 -1.79 -12.97
CA LEU A 302 17.48 -2.53 -14.04
C LEU A 302 16.38 -1.71 -14.72
N LEU A 303 16.04 -0.55 -14.17
CA LEU A 303 14.98 0.30 -14.70
C LEU A 303 15.56 1.38 -15.63
N PRO A 304 14.86 1.68 -16.73
CA PRO A 304 15.15 2.86 -17.53
C PRO A 304 15.01 4.16 -16.72
N ASN A 305 15.91 5.11 -16.94
CA ASN A 305 15.86 6.45 -16.35
C ASN A 305 14.62 7.28 -16.77
N SER A 306 13.81 6.78 -17.71
CA SER A 306 12.55 7.43 -18.07
C SER A 306 11.52 7.37 -16.94
N TYR A 307 11.57 6.36 -16.07
CA TYR A 307 10.65 6.27 -14.93
C TYR A 307 11.02 7.24 -13.81
N LEU A 308 10.03 7.70 -13.06
CA LEU A 308 10.20 8.28 -11.74
C LEU A 308 10.36 7.14 -10.75
N ILE A 309 11.55 7.01 -10.17
CA ILE A 309 11.94 5.87 -9.33
C ILE A 309 11.87 6.27 -7.87
N PHE A 310 10.99 5.58 -7.14
CA PHE A 310 10.84 5.74 -5.70
C PHE A 310 11.42 4.53 -4.98
N SER A 311 12.10 4.73 -3.86
CA SER A 311 12.65 3.63 -3.06
C SER A 311 12.54 3.90 -1.57
N TYR A 312 12.29 2.85 -0.80
CA TYR A 312 12.32 2.94 0.67
C TYR A 312 13.76 3.03 1.19
N ALA A 313 13.97 3.90 2.17
CA ALA A 313 15.18 3.97 2.96
C ALA A 313 15.23 2.79 3.96
N SER A 314 16.20 1.89 3.82
CA SER A 314 16.31 0.70 4.68
C SER A 314 16.97 0.95 6.05
N TYR A 315 17.41 2.17 6.36
CA TYR A 315 18.26 2.48 7.53
C TYR A 315 17.49 2.87 8.80
N PHE A 316 16.16 2.83 8.81
CA PHE A 316 15.31 3.30 9.92
C PHE A 316 15.05 2.29 11.05
N ASN A 317 15.52 1.05 10.94
CA ASN A 317 15.21 0.02 11.95
C ASN A 317 16.13 0.03 13.19
N ASP A 318 17.10 0.94 13.27
CA ASP A 318 17.98 1.04 14.45
C ASP A 318 17.28 1.77 15.60
N LYS A 319 16.56 1.02 16.45
CA LYS A 319 15.89 1.51 17.68
C LYS A 319 16.82 2.13 18.75
N ASN A 320 18.10 2.29 18.46
CA ASN A 320 19.13 2.70 19.43
C ASN A 320 19.63 4.14 19.27
N LEU A 321 18.98 4.99 18.45
CA LEU A 321 19.38 6.38 18.33
C LEU A 321 18.96 7.20 19.57
N ASN A 322 19.95 7.75 20.28
CA ASN A 322 19.74 8.67 21.40
C ASN A 322 19.31 10.07 20.91
N ASN A 323 18.34 10.68 21.59
CA ASN A 323 17.53 11.84 21.14
C ASN A 323 18.24 13.14 20.74
N THR A 324 19.53 13.37 21.00
CA THR A 324 20.13 14.71 20.80
C THR A 324 20.86 14.93 19.47
N ASN A 325 21.10 13.89 18.66
CA ASN A 325 21.79 14.00 17.35
C ASN A 325 21.05 13.30 16.19
N VAL A 326 19.78 12.93 16.39
CA VAL A 326 19.01 12.13 15.43
C VAL A 326 18.93 12.80 14.05
N ASP A 327 18.59 14.09 13.99
CA ASP A 327 18.36 14.78 12.71
C ASP A 327 19.63 14.87 11.85
N LEU A 328 20.79 15.12 12.48
CA LEU A 328 22.07 15.20 11.77
C LEU A 328 22.50 13.83 11.23
N GLU A 329 22.31 12.77 12.02
CA GLU A 329 22.62 11.41 11.58
C GLU A 329 21.68 10.95 10.46
N MET A 330 20.38 11.27 10.57
CA MET A 330 19.36 10.93 9.58
C MET A 330 19.61 11.64 8.26
N ASN A 331 19.92 12.94 8.31
CA ASN A 331 20.32 13.69 7.11
C ASN A 331 21.59 13.14 6.48
N SER A 332 22.56 12.69 7.28
CA SER A 332 23.77 12.03 6.75
C SER A 332 23.44 10.70 6.09
N LYS A 333 22.58 9.88 6.70
CA LYS A 333 22.14 8.58 6.15
C LYS A 333 21.33 8.75 4.87
N PHE A 334 20.44 9.75 4.82
CA PHE A 334 19.69 10.12 3.62
C PHE A 334 20.62 10.52 2.47
N LYS A 335 21.58 11.40 2.74
CA LYS A 335 22.57 11.81 1.74
C LYS A 335 23.39 10.63 1.23
N GLN A 336 23.84 9.76 2.13
CA GLN A 336 24.57 8.56 1.76
C GLN A 336 23.71 7.64 0.88
N PHE A 337 22.44 7.44 1.22
CA PHE A 337 21.51 6.65 0.41
C PHE A 337 21.37 7.21 -1.02
N CYS A 338 21.23 8.53 -1.17
CA CYS A 338 21.13 9.18 -2.48
C CYS A 338 22.41 9.00 -3.30
N LEU A 339 23.59 9.07 -2.67
CA LEU A 339 24.88 8.83 -3.32
C LEU A 339 25.04 7.38 -3.77
N ASP A 340 24.58 6.42 -2.96
CA ASP A 340 24.68 4.99 -3.24
C ASP A 340 23.68 4.53 -4.32
N ASN A 341 22.60 5.28 -4.54
CA ASN A 341 21.50 4.91 -5.44
C ASN A 341 21.19 6.06 -6.43
N PRO A 342 22.11 6.38 -7.36
CA PRO A 342 21.87 7.40 -8.35
C PRO A 342 20.66 7.03 -9.22
N GLY A 343 19.82 8.02 -9.54
CA GLY A 343 18.59 7.83 -10.32
C GLY A 343 17.33 7.59 -9.49
N VAL A 344 17.43 7.53 -8.15
CA VAL A 344 16.24 7.62 -7.29
C VAL A 344 15.73 9.07 -7.29
N ASP A 345 14.46 9.22 -7.62
CA ASP A 345 13.76 10.51 -7.66
C ASP A 345 13.15 10.86 -6.30
N MET A 346 12.70 9.84 -5.54
CA MET A 346 12.15 10.03 -4.20
C MET A 346 12.57 8.91 -3.25
N VAL A 347 13.08 9.29 -2.08
CA VAL A 347 13.37 8.38 -0.97
C VAL A 347 12.20 8.41 0.00
N ILE A 348 11.61 7.23 0.24
CA ILE A 348 10.48 7.06 1.13
C ILE A 348 10.98 6.64 2.52
N GLU A 349 10.70 7.47 3.52
CA GLU A 349 10.98 7.19 4.93
C GLU A 349 9.73 6.66 5.61
N SER A 350 9.86 5.61 6.44
CA SER A 350 8.73 5.10 7.21
C SER A 350 8.78 5.65 8.63
N ILE A 351 7.67 6.19 9.12
CA ILE A 351 7.51 6.43 10.56
C ILE A 351 7.29 5.07 11.21
N VAL A 352 8.31 4.56 11.89
CA VAL A 352 8.18 3.40 12.77
C VAL A 352 8.28 3.93 14.18
N ASN A 353 7.14 4.20 14.81
CA ASN A 353 7.07 4.60 16.22
C ASN A 353 7.19 3.39 17.16
#